data_AF-A0A932NPZ2-F1
#
_entry.id   AF-A0A932NPZ2-F1
#
_cell.length_a   1.000
_cell.length_b   1.000
_cell.length_c   1.000
_cell.angle_alpha   90.00
_cell.angle_beta   90.00
_cell.angle_gamma   90.00
#
_symmetry.space_group_name_H-M   'P 1'
#
loop_
_entity.id
_entity.type
_entity.pdbx_description
1 polymer ?
#
loop_
_entity_poly.entity_id
_entity_poly.type
_entity_poly.pdbx_seq_one_letter_code
_entity_poly.pdbx_strand_id
1 'polypeptide(L)'
;MSKALKRLDGVAKVKVNLEWGWAEVHLKKGVPLEVEKLRQAITDAGFTSSWIEVEATGEVVTRDGQVALQVTNPTLVLLLEGQVEQLSGEPGKAATVVGLLRRDKTPLTLVLGGEEFFEAEGTLAALDPERGTATINHGEIPGFMPAMQMEYHVHSKDLLTGRSPGEKVHFTMRKKAGEEATVAQLKKTP
;
A
#
# COMPACT_ATOMS: atom_id res chain seq x y z
N MET A 1 -0.48 -0.48 16.61
CA MET A 1 0.39 -1.62 16.98
C MET A 1 1.48 -1.76 15.92
N SER A 2 2.74 -1.39 16.21
CA SER A 2 3.88 -1.57 15.28
C SER A 2 5.07 -2.31 15.93
N LYS A 3 4.94 -2.66 17.22
CA LYS A 3 6.03 -3.22 18.03
C LYS A 3 6.48 -4.62 17.59
N ALA A 4 5.58 -5.46 17.07
CA ALA A 4 5.91 -6.81 16.62
C ALA A 4 6.80 -6.79 15.36
N LEU A 5 6.43 -5.99 14.36
CA LEU A 5 7.20 -5.84 13.12
C LEU A 5 8.58 -5.23 13.36
N LYS A 6 8.72 -4.29 14.32
CA LYS A 6 10.02 -3.70 14.69
C LYS A 6 10.97 -4.72 15.34
N ARG A 7 10.47 -5.85 15.84
CA ARG A 7 11.29 -6.92 16.45
C ARG A 7 11.80 -7.94 15.43
N LEU A 8 11.35 -7.86 14.17
CA LEU A 8 11.86 -8.73 13.12
C LEU A 8 13.28 -8.32 12.72
N ASP A 9 14.18 -9.29 12.69
CA ASP A 9 15.47 -9.14 12.05
C ASP A 9 15.28 -8.79 10.57
N GLY A 10 16.05 -7.82 10.07
CA GLY A 10 15.86 -7.27 8.73
C GLY A 10 14.93 -6.05 8.64
N VAL A 11 14.21 -5.68 9.70
CA VAL A 11 13.35 -4.48 9.70
C VAL A 11 14.01 -3.32 10.45
N ALA A 12 14.17 -2.17 9.79
CA ALA A 12 14.80 -0.97 10.34
C ALA A 12 13.79 -0.09 11.08
N LYS A 13 12.63 0.14 10.46
CA LYS A 13 11.58 1.00 11.00
C LYS A 13 10.24 0.54 10.45
N VAL A 14 9.21 0.71 11.27
CA VAL A 14 7.84 0.42 10.89
C VAL A 14 6.96 1.54 11.40
N LYS A 15 6.19 2.14 10.50
CA LYS A 15 5.13 3.09 10.84
C LYS A 15 3.82 2.45 10.42
N VAL A 16 2.93 2.25 11.39
CA VAL A 16 1.64 1.59 11.16
C VAL A 16 0.57 2.57 11.58
N ASN A 17 -0.36 2.85 10.67
CA ASN A 17 -1.60 3.50 11.02
C ASN A 17 -2.73 2.46 11.04
N LEU A 18 -3.13 2.02 12.24
CA LEU A 18 -4.23 1.08 12.40
C LEU A 18 -5.60 1.75 12.21
N GLU A 19 -5.68 3.04 12.53
CA GLU A 19 -6.89 3.83 12.35
C GLU A 19 -7.24 3.93 10.87
N TRP A 20 -6.24 4.00 10.00
CA TRP A 20 -6.39 4.24 8.55
C TRP A 20 -5.93 3.07 7.68
N GLY A 21 -5.45 1.99 8.29
CA GLY A 21 -5.25 0.68 7.66
C GLY A 21 -4.09 0.60 6.66
N TRP A 22 -3.02 1.36 6.86
CA TRP A 22 -1.78 1.25 6.08
C TRP A 22 -0.53 1.08 6.99
N ALA A 23 0.54 0.51 6.44
CA ALA A 23 1.82 0.36 7.13
C ALA A 23 2.97 0.64 6.16
N GLU A 24 3.90 1.50 6.58
CA GLU A 24 5.21 1.73 5.99
C GLU A 24 6.22 0.82 6.70
N VAL A 25 6.95 0.00 5.93
CA VAL A 25 8.03 -0.85 6.44
C VAL A 25 9.34 -0.47 5.76
N HIS A 26 10.33 -0.06 6.54
CA HIS A 26 11.70 0.19 6.06
C HIS A 26 12.58 -0.99 6.42
N LEU A 27 13.26 -1.56 5.43
CA LEU A 27 14.13 -2.74 5.62
C LEU A 27 15.59 -2.34 5.90
N LYS A 28 16.29 -3.13 6.72
CA LYS A 28 17.73 -2.98 6.99
C LYS A 28 18.51 -3.52 5.80
N LYS A 29 19.48 -2.74 5.32
CA LYS A 29 20.41 -3.17 4.27
C LYS A 29 21.22 -4.39 4.71
N GLY A 30 21.21 -5.45 3.91
CA GLY A 30 22.08 -6.61 4.07
C GLY A 30 21.76 -7.55 5.25
N VAL A 31 20.66 -7.34 5.97
CA VAL A 31 20.22 -8.24 7.05
C VAL A 31 19.13 -9.16 6.51
N PRO A 32 19.22 -10.49 6.69
CA PRO A 32 18.19 -11.43 6.26
C PRO A 32 16.82 -11.10 6.86
N LEU A 33 15.80 -11.07 6.00
CA LEU A 33 14.41 -10.96 6.40
C LEU A 33 13.69 -12.25 6.06
N GLU A 34 13.15 -12.92 7.07
CA GLU A 34 12.29 -14.09 6.86
C GLU A 34 10.89 -13.63 6.41
N VAL A 35 10.56 -13.90 5.16
CA VAL A 35 9.29 -13.54 4.52
C VAL A 35 8.07 -14.02 5.31
N GLU A 36 8.10 -15.26 5.78
CA GLU A 36 6.98 -15.83 6.53
C GLU A 36 6.84 -15.18 7.91
N LYS A 37 7.94 -14.83 8.57
CA LYS A 37 7.89 -14.06 9.83
C LYS A 37 7.38 -12.63 9.60
N LEU A 38 7.73 -12.02 8.47
CA LEU A 38 7.13 -10.73 8.08
C LEU A 38 5.62 -10.88 7.91
N ARG A 39 5.16 -11.83 7.08
CA ARG A 39 3.73 -12.11 6.85
C ARG A 39 2.99 -12.38 8.16
N GLN A 40 3.56 -13.22 9.03
CA GLN A 40 2.97 -13.56 10.32
C GLN A 40 2.92 -12.34 11.23
N ALA A 41 4.00 -11.58 11.38
CA ALA A 41 4.02 -10.40 12.23
C ALA A 41 3.05 -9.30 11.75
N ILE A 42 2.81 -9.20 10.45
CA ILE A 42 1.79 -8.29 9.92
C ILE A 42 0.39 -8.78 10.31
N THR A 43 0.13 -10.07 10.13
CA THR A 43 -1.13 -10.71 10.52
C THR A 43 -1.39 -10.57 12.03
N ASP A 44 -0.40 -10.88 12.85
CA ASP A 44 -0.43 -10.78 14.32
C ASP A 44 -0.59 -9.33 14.81
N ALA A 45 -0.11 -8.35 14.04
CA ALA A 45 -0.33 -6.94 14.34
C ALA A 45 -1.78 -6.50 14.10
N GLY A 46 -2.66 -7.42 13.67
CA GLY A 46 -4.07 -7.16 13.34
C GLY A 46 -4.21 -6.45 11.99
N PHE A 47 -3.17 -6.47 11.16
CA PHE A 47 -3.11 -5.71 9.94
C PHE A 47 -3.62 -6.54 8.76
N THR A 48 -4.95 -6.52 8.62
CA THR A 48 -5.73 -7.29 7.64
C THR A 48 -5.84 -6.61 6.28
N SER A 49 -5.37 -5.37 6.14
CA SER A 49 -5.39 -4.66 4.87
C SER A 49 -4.38 -5.25 3.88
N SER A 50 -4.79 -5.32 2.62
CA SER A 50 -4.06 -5.86 1.48
C SER A 50 -2.86 -5.00 1.03
N TRP A 51 -2.63 -3.85 1.68
CA TRP A 51 -1.68 -2.83 1.23
C TRP A 51 -0.58 -2.63 2.27
N ILE A 52 0.65 -2.99 1.91
CA ILE A 52 1.85 -2.56 2.63
C ILE A 52 2.70 -1.81 1.65
N GLU A 53 2.95 -0.54 1.94
CA GLU A 53 4.02 0.17 1.29
C GLU A 53 5.34 -0.21 1.97
N VAL A 54 6.25 -0.75 1.18
CA VAL A 54 7.57 -1.17 1.62
C VAL A 54 8.59 -0.28 0.94
N GLU A 55 9.42 0.36 1.75
CA GLU A 55 10.67 0.95 1.31
C GLU A 55 11.78 -0.10 1.51
N ALA A 56 12.28 -0.62 0.39
CA ALA A 56 13.31 -1.63 0.36
C ALA A 56 14.58 -1.07 -0.29
N THR A 57 15.72 -1.22 0.38
CA THR A 57 17.03 -0.97 -0.21
C THR A 57 17.73 -2.29 -0.49
N GLY A 58 18.16 -2.50 -1.73
CA GLY A 58 18.83 -3.72 -2.15
C GLY A 58 19.63 -3.53 -3.42
N GLU A 59 20.23 -4.61 -3.91
CA GLU A 59 20.93 -4.63 -5.19
C GLU A 59 19.95 -4.98 -6.31
N VAL A 60 19.93 -4.20 -7.38
CA VAL A 60 19.10 -4.51 -8.55
C VAL A 60 19.72 -5.70 -9.29
N VAL A 61 18.97 -6.77 -9.43
CA VAL A 61 19.38 -8.01 -10.08
C VAL A 61 18.34 -8.44 -11.10
N THR A 62 18.72 -9.31 -12.04
CA THR A 62 17.78 -9.96 -12.96
C THR A 62 17.53 -11.38 -12.50
N ARG A 63 16.27 -11.75 -12.33
CA ARG A 63 15.82 -13.10 -11.97
C ARG A 63 14.80 -13.58 -12.98
N ASP A 64 15.12 -14.68 -13.67
CA ASP A 64 14.24 -15.30 -14.68
C ASP A 64 13.75 -14.31 -15.76
N GLY A 65 14.60 -13.34 -16.14
CA GLY A 65 14.28 -12.30 -17.12
C GLY A 65 13.48 -11.12 -16.58
N GLN A 66 13.14 -11.11 -15.28
CA GLN A 66 12.45 -10.01 -14.60
C GLN A 66 13.43 -9.20 -13.75
N VAL A 67 13.18 -7.89 -13.63
CA VAL A 67 13.92 -7.02 -12.71
C VAL A 67 13.50 -7.37 -11.29
N ALA A 68 14.48 -7.55 -10.42
CA ALA A 68 14.26 -7.88 -9.02
C ALA A 68 15.19 -7.05 -8.13
N LEU A 69 14.79 -6.88 -6.87
CA LEU A 69 15.61 -6.28 -5.84
C LEU A 69 16.09 -7.36 -4.88
N GLN A 70 17.39 -7.63 -4.87
CA GLN A 70 18.04 -8.47 -3.87
C GLN A 70 18.23 -7.64 -2.60
N VAL A 71 17.29 -7.77 -1.67
CA VAL A 71 17.31 -7.03 -0.39
C VAL A 71 18.28 -7.68 0.60
N THR A 72 18.28 -9.02 0.64
CA THR A 72 19.28 -9.79 1.39
C THR A 72 19.80 -10.92 0.54
N ASN A 73 21.12 -11.00 0.38
CA ASN A 73 21.78 -12.15 -0.23
C ASN A 73 21.88 -13.32 0.78
N PRO A 74 21.46 -14.56 0.46
CA PRO A 74 20.76 -14.99 -0.76
C PRO A 74 19.22 -15.02 -0.63
N THR A 75 18.67 -14.70 0.54
CA THR A 75 17.35 -15.17 0.99
C THR A 75 16.15 -14.32 0.59
N LEU A 76 16.32 -13.01 0.32
CA LEU A 76 15.19 -12.16 -0.06
C LEU A 76 15.43 -11.48 -1.40
N VAL A 77 14.70 -11.96 -2.40
CA VAL A 77 14.54 -11.36 -3.71
C VAL A 77 13.09 -10.90 -3.84
N LEU A 78 12.89 -9.61 -4.07
CA LEU A 78 11.58 -9.06 -4.41
C LEU A 78 11.52 -8.90 -5.92
N LEU A 79 10.62 -9.61 -6.60
CA LEU A 79 10.34 -9.29 -8.00
C LEU A 79 9.75 -7.90 -8.08
N LEU A 80 10.21 -7.10 -9.03
CA LEU A 80 9.70 -5.75 -9.25
C LEU A 80 8.71 -5.77 -10.41
N GLU A 81 7.57 -5.12 -10.23
CA GLU A 81 6.55 -4.88 -11.27
C GLU A 81 6.17 -3.40 -11.28
N GLY A 82 5.46 -2.93 -12.31
CA GLY A 82 5.08 -1.52 -12.43
C GLY A 82 6.19 -0.69 -13.08
N GLN A 83 6.53 0.46 -12.51
CA GLN A 83 7.50 1.42 -13.07
C GLN A 83 8.97 0.96 -12.91
N VAL A 84 9.28 -0.27 -13.29
CA VAL A 84 10.61 -0.89 -13.17
C VAL A 84 11.62 -0.29 -14.14
N GLU A 85 11.15 0.36 -15.21
CA GLU A 85 11.99 1.01 -16.22
C GLU A 85 12.84 2.11 -15.59
N GLN A 86 12.35 2.76 -14.53
CA GLN A 86 13.08 3.78 -13.77
C GLN A 86 14.28 3.21 -13.00
N LEU A 87 14.30 1.91 -12.75
CA LEU A 87 15.38 1.19 -12.06
C LEU A 87 16.27 0.37 -12.98
N SER A 88 15.99 0.35 -14.28
CA SER A 88 16.68 -0.49 -15.28
C SER A 88 18.16 -0.09 -15.54
N GLY A 89 18.70 0.87 -14.79
CA GLY A 89 20.08 1.36 -14.90
C GLY A 89 21.07 0.52 -14.08
N GLU A 90 21.68 -0.46 -14.76
CA GLU A 90 22.85 -1.28 -14.36
C GLU A 90 22.60 -2.32 -13.24
N PRO A 91 22.53 -3.62 -13.60
CA PRO A 91 22.59 -4.73 -12.65
C PRO A 91 23.80 -4.58 -11.71
N GLY A 92 23.59 -4.81 -10.42
CA GLY A 92 24.64 -4.69 -9.41
C GLY A 92 24.70 -3.35 -8.67
N LYS A 93 23.86 -2.38 -9.04
CA LYS A 93 23.72 -1.13 -8.26
C LYS A 93 22.76 -1.28 -7.09
N ALA A 94 23.12 -0.64 -5.98
CA ALA A 94 22.22 -0.46 -4.86
C ALA A 94 21.11 0.53 -5.25
N ALA A 95 19.85 0.13 -5.09
CA ALA A 95 18.68 0.97 -5.26
C ALA A 95 17.81 0.92 -4.00
N THR A 96 17.22 2.07 -3.67
CA THR A 96 16.10 2.14 -2.73
C THR A 96 14.84 2.30 -3.55
N VAL A 97 13.87 1.43 -3.31
CA VAL A 97 12.61 1.40 -4.04
C VAL A 97 11.48 1.45 -3.03
N VAL A 98 10.44 2.21 -3.36
CA VAL A 98 9.20 2.25 -2.60
C VAL A 98 8.12 1.63 -3.47
N GLY A 99 7.39 0.68 -2.91
CA GLY A 99 6.32 0.03 -3.65
C GLY A 99 5.39 -0.78 -2.75
N LEU A 100 4.34 -1.31 -3.35
CA LEU A 100 3.39 -2.13 -2.63
C LEU A 100 3.77 -3.61 -2.66
N LEU A 101 3.81 -4.23 -1.49
CA LEU A 101 4.08 -5.65 -1.35
C LEU A 101 2.81 -6.48 -1.61
N ARG A 102 2.80 -7.24 -2.71
CA ARG A 102 1.76 -8.25 -2.97
C ARG A 102 1.97 -9.50 -2.13
N ARG A 103 1.31 -9.55 -0.97
CA ARG A 103 1.45 -10.67 -0.02
C ARG A 103 0.91 -11.99 -0.56
N ASP A 104 -0.08 -11.93 -1.43
CA ASP A 104 -0.79 -13.07 -2.04
C ASP A 104 0.02 -13.73 -3.17
N LYS A 105 1.08 -13.09 -3.65
CA LYS A 105 1.91 -13.59 -4.76
C LYS A 105 3.19 -14.26 -4.25
N THR A 106 3.55 -15.37 -4.88
CA THR A 106 4.83 -16.08 -4.68
C THR A 106 5.50 -16.25 -6.05
N PRO A 107 6.75 -15.79 -6.25
CA PRO A 107 7.61 -15.10 -5.27
C PRO A 107 7.06 -13.72 -4.88
N LEU A 108 7.50 -13.20 -3.73
CA LEU A 108 7.09 -11.88 -3.27
C LEU A 108 7.37 -10.84 -4.34
N THR A 109 6.35 -10.04 -4.63
CA THR A 109 6.39 -9.03 -5.67
C THR A 109 6.16 -7.65 -5.06
N LEU A 110 7.02 -6.69 -5.40
CA LEU A 110 6.92 -5.30 -5.03
C LEU A 110 6.54 -4.49 -6.27
N VAL A 111 5.35 -3.89 -6.24
CA VAL A 111 4.86 -3.08 -7.36
C VAL A 111 5.34 -1.64 -7.17
N LEU A 112 6.21 -1.21 -8.07
CA LEU A 112 6.84 0.10 -8.10
C LEU A 112 5.99 1.11 -8.86
N GLY A 113 6.14 2.37 -8.49
CA GLY A 113 5.42 3.48 -9.11
C GLY A 113 4.38 4.14 -8.21
N GLY A 114 4.71 4.25 -6.91
CA GLY A 114 4.11 5.18 -5.96
C GLY A 114 2.60 5.12 -5.91
N GLU A 115 2.04 4.25 -5.08
CA GLU A 115 0.66 4.43 -4.67
C GLU A 115 0.65 5.45 -3.53
N GLU A 116 0.12 6.64 -3.82
CA GLU A 116 -0.11 7.66 -2.81
C GLU A 116 -1.42 7.33 -2.09
N PHE A 117 -1.35 7.34 -0.77
CA PHE A 117 -2.52 7.21 0.08
C PHE A 117 -2.86 8.56 0.68
N PHE A 118 -4.12 8.97 0.52
CA PHE A 118 -4.63 10.22 1.08
C PHE A 118 -5.80 9.93 1.99
N GLU A 119 -5.86 10.61 3.12
CA GLU A 119 -6.92 10.45 4.10
C GLU A 119 -7.82 11.68 4.11
N ALA A 120 -9.11 11.42 4.26
CA ALA A 120 -10.10 12.45 4.31
C ALA A 120 -11.33 11.99 5.10
N GLU A 121 -12.05 12.97 5.60
CA GLU A 121 -13.40 12.78 6.14
C GLU A 121 -14.41 13.34 5.15
N GLY A 122 -15.60 12.74 5.13
CA GLY A 122 -16.68 13.18 4.28
C GLY A 122 -18.02 12.59 4.66
N THR A 123 -19.02 12.90 3.86
CA THR A 123 -20.37 12.34 3.94
C THR A 123 -20.70 11.69 2.61
N LEU A 124 -21.19 10.45 2.65
CA LEU A 124 -21.68 9.76 1.45
C LEU A 124 -22.90 10.51 0.92
N ALA A 125 -22.81 11.09 -0.26
CA ALA A 125 -23.91 11.80 -0.91
C ALA A 125 -24.76 10.86 -1.77
N ALA A 126 -24.12 9.91 -2.45
CA ALA A 126 -24.79 8.87 -3.26
C ALA A 126 -23.91 7.62 -3.38
N LEU A 127 -24.52 6.47 -3.68
CA LEU A 127 -23.83 5.20 -3.87
C LEU A 127 -24.38 4.51 -5.12
N ASP A 128 -23.51 3.92 -5.91
CA ASP A 128 -23.85 3.07 -7.06
C ASP A 128 -23.07 1.76 -6.98
N PRO A 129 -23.62 0.73 -6.30
CA PRO A 129 -22.96 -0.57 -6.16
C PRO A 129 -22.75 -1.31 -7.49
N GLU A 130 -23.58 -1.04 -8.50
CA GLU A 130 -23.45 -1.68 -9.81
C GLU A 130 -22.24 -1.12 -10.56
N ARG A 131 -22.07 0.21 -10.56
CA ARG A 131 -20.89 0.88 -11.14
C ARG A 131 -19.66 0.83 -10.23
N GLY A 132 -19.85 0.48 -8.96
CA GLY A 132 -18.77 0.50 -7.96
C GLY A 132 -18.28 1.93 -7.72
N THR A 133 -19.21 2.88 -7.59
CA THR A 133 -18.90 4.28 -7.30
C THR A 133 -19.61 4.78 -6.04
N ALA A 134 -19.00 5.77 -5.40
CA ALA A 134 -19.60 6.54 -4.31
C ALA A 134 -19.38 8.03 -4.59
N THR A 135 -20.44 8.82 -4.50
CA THR A 135 -20.32 10.28 -4.45
C THR A 135 -20.09 10.67 -2.99
N ILE A 136 -19.00 11.36 -2.71
CA ILE A 136 -18.61 11.76 -1.36
C ILE A 136 -18.47 13.28 -1.33
N ASN A 137 -19.17 13.92 -0.40
CA ASN A 137 -18.92 15.31 -0.03
C ASN A 137 -17.83 15.33 1.05
N HIS A 138 -16.59 15.58 0.67
CA HIS A 138 -15.43 15.45 1.53
C HIS A 138 -14.86 16.82 1.93
N GLY A 139 -14.22 16.84 3.11
CA GLY A 139 -13.41 17.97 3.56
C GLY A 139 -12.12 18.12 2.76
N GLU A 140 -11.21 18.99 3.20
CA GLU A 140 -9.88 19.05 2.59
C GLU A 140 -9.18 17.69 2.67
N ILE A 141 -8.57 17.27 1.57
CA ILE A 141 -7.70 16.10 1.50
C ILE A 141 -6.27 16.62 1.41
N PRO A 142 -5.51 16.66 2.54
CA PRO A 142 -4.21 17.31 2.58
C PRO A 142 -3.25 16.75 1.53
N GLY A 143 -2.65 17.66 0.75
CA GLY A 143 -1.70 17.30 -0.31
C GLY A 143 -2.33 16.73 -1.59
N PHE A 144 -3.66 16.62 -1.67
CA PHE A 144 -4.35 16.05 -2.83
C PHE A 144 -5.39 16.98 -3.44
N MET A 145 -6.40 17.41 -2.66
CA MET A 145 -7.49 18.23 -3.19
C MET A 145 -8.24 19.02 -2.11
N PRO A 146 -8.78 20.21 -2.43
CA PRO A 146 -9.61 20.98 -1.51
C PRO A 146 -10.98 20.32 -1.28
N ALA A 147 -11.71 20.79 -0.27
CA ALA A 147 -13.06 20.30 0.06
C ALA A 147 -14.04 20.45 -1.11
N MET A 148 -14.69 19.37 -1.52
CA MET A 148 -15.71 19.36 -2.57
C MET A 148 -16.57 18.08 -2.53
N GLN A 149 -17.57 18.02 -3.42
CA GLN A 149 -18.34 16.81 -3.67
C GLN A 149 -17.92 16.19 -5.00
N MET A 150 -17.52 14.92 -4.99
CA MET A 150 -17.01 14.21 -6.17
C MET A 150 -17.44 12.74 -6.17
N GLU A 151 -17.64 12.16 -7.37
CA GLU A 151 -17.82 10.72 -7.55
C GLU A 151 -16.45 10.04 -7.62
N TYR A 152 -16.27 8.98 -6.82
CA TYR A 152 -15.08 8.15 -6.85
C TYR A 152 -15.43 6.69 -7.13
N HIS A 153 -14.59 6.03 -7.89
CA HIS A 153 -14.57 4.57 -7.96
C HIS A 153 -14.08 3.99 -6.63
N VAL A 154 -14.74 2.93 -6.16
CA VAL A 154 -14.22 2.13 -5.03
C VAL A 154 -13.29 1.04 -5.54
N HIS A 155 -12.23 0.76 -4.78
CA HIS A 155 -11.30 -0.30 -5.12
C HIS A 155 -11.95 -1.69 -5.10
N SER A 156 -12.90 -1.90 -4.19
CA SER A 156 -13.74 -3.09 -4.13
C SER A 156 -15.19 -2.69 -3.89
N LYS A 157 -16.13 -3.31 -4.61
CA LYS A 157 -17.58 -3.09 -4.45
C LYS A 157 -18.06 -3.41 -3.04
N ASP A 158 -17.40 -4.32 -2.34
CA ASP A 158 -17.73 -4.71 -0.96
C ASP A 158 -17.62 -3.54 0.03
N LEU A 159 -16.86 -2.49 -0.30
CA LEU A 159 -16.76 -1.28 0.51
C LEU A 159 -18.08 -0.51 0.60
N LEU A 160 -18.99 -0.73 -0.36
CA LEU A 160 -20.32 -0.09 -0.42
C LEU A 160 -21.39 -0.89 0.33
N THR A 161 -21.11 -2.13 0.70
CA THR A 161 -22.07 -3.01 1.36
C THR A 161 -22.47 -2.45 2.73
N GLY A 162 -23.77 -2.31 2.95
CA GLY A 162 -24.32 -1.79 4.21
C GLY A 162 -24.11 -0.28 4.44
N ARG A 163 -23.64 0.46 3.42
CA ARG A 163 -23.51 1.92 3.46
C ARG A 163 -24.79 2.60 3.00
N SER A 164 -24.97 3.86 3.36
CA SER A 164 -26.14 4.65 2.95
C SER A 164 -25.77 6.13 2.76
N PRO A 165 -26.45 6.85 1.86
CA PRO A 165 -26.33 8.30 1.77
C PRO A 165 -26.62 8.98 3.12
N GLY A 166 -25.92 10.07 3.41
CA GLY A 166 -25.93 10.78 4.67
C GLY A 166 -24.96 10.22 5.73
N GLU A 167 -24.35 9.06 5.50
CA GLU A 167 -23.38 8.50 6.44
C GLU A 167 -22.07 9.32 6.42
N LYS A 168 -21.63 9.74 7.61
CA LYS A 168 -20.30 10.30 7.82
C LYS A 168 -19.27 9.19 7.80
N VAL A 169 -18.22 9.41 7.02
CA VAL A 169 -17.17 8.43 6.78
C VAL A 169 -15.81 9.07 6.88
N HIS A 170 -14.87 8.30 7.41
CA HIS A 170 -13.46 8.47 7.17
C HIS A 170 -13.08 7.52 6.05
N PHE A 171 -12.36 8.01 5.03
CA PHE A 171 -11.97 7.20 3.89
C PHE A 171 -10.52 7.42 3.50
N THR A 172 -9.94 6.38 2.91
CA THR A 172 -8.58 6.41 2.38
C THR A 172 -8.65 6.30 0.86
N MET A 173 -8.11 7.29 0.17
CA MET A 173 -7.90 7.26 -1.26
C MET A 173 -6.57 6.60 -1.60
N ARG A 174 -6.53 5.94 -2.75
CA ARG A 174 -5.37 5.29 -3.32
C ARG A 174 -5.20 5.78 -4.74
N LYS A 175 -4.06 6.42 -5.03
CA LYS A 175 -3.72 6.94 -6.34
C LYS A 175 -2.42 6.31 -6.81
N LYS A 176 -2.50 5.52 -7.87
CA LYS A 176 -1.31 5.00 -8.56
C LYS A 176 -0.89 5.99 -9.64
N ALA A 177 0.41 6.10 -9.90
CA ALA A 177 0.91 6.95 -10.97
C ALA A 177 0.25 6.62 -12.33
N GLY A 178 -0.39 7.61 -12.95
CA GLY A 178 -1.09 7.44 -14.24
C GLY A 178 -2.49 6.83 -14.16
N GLU A 179 -3.02 6.56 -12.96
CA GLU A 179 -4.39 6.07 -12.75
C GLU A 179 -5.22 7.08 -11.95
N GLU A 180 -6.55 7.00 -12.08
CA GLU A 180 -7.48 7.77 -11.26
C GLU A 180 -7.42 7.31 -9.80
N ALA A 181 -7.63 8.25 -8.88
CA ALA A 181 -7.67 7.93 -7.46
C ALA A 181 -8.95 7.16 -7.12
N THR A 182 -8.81 6.08 -6.35
CA THR A 182 -9.92 5.20 -5.94
C THR A 182 -10.07 5.20 -4.43
N VAL A 183 -11.29 5.03 -3.93
CA VAL A 183 -11.54 4.85 -2.49
C VAL A 183 -11.17 3.41 -2.13
N ALA A 184 -10.11 3.26 -1.34
CA ALA A 184 -9.56 1.98 -0.94
C ALA A 184 -10.07 1.50 0.42
N GLN A 185 -10.52 2.42 1.28
CA GLN A 185 -11.16 2.10 2.56
C GLN A 185 -12.28 3.09 2.88
N LEU A 186 -13.33 2.58 3.52
CA LEU A 186 -14.47 3.34 4.02
C LEU A 186 -14.77 2.88 5.44
N LYS A 187 -14.60 3.78 6.41
CA LYS A 187 -14.93 3.55 7.83
C LYS A 187 -16.00 4.55 8.25
N LYS A 188 -17.00 4.07 8.97
CA LYS A 188 -18.02 4.95 9.55
C LYS A 188 -17.37 5.75 10.67
N THR A 189 -17.60 7.06 10.68
CA THR A 189 -17.29 7.89 11.85
C THR A 189 -18.48 7.89 12.82
N PRO A 190 -18.24 7.91 14.15
CA PRO A 190 -19.29 7.99 15.15
C PRO A 190 -20.24 9.17 14.97
#